data_AF-A0A0F6WAN8-F1
#
_entry.id   AF-A0A0F6WAN8-F1
#
_cell.length_a   1.000
_cell.length_b   1.000
_cell.length_c   1.000
_cell.angle_alpha   90.00
_cell.angle_beta   90.00
_cell.angle_gamma   90.00
#
_symmetry.space_group_name_H-M   'P 1'
#
loop_
_entity.id
_entity.type
_entity.pdbx_description
1 polymer ?
#
loop_
_entity_poly.entity_id
_entity_poly.type
_entity_poly.pdbx_seq_one_letter_code
_entity_poly.pdbx_strand_id
1 'polypeptide(L)'
;MKNETGSLRRGIARGGEAWFLNDRSLHGGDIVELCCSGGWITGRFEHDVGTGGAPTFFFSIELGEGRVAQMSISLPEGALMRLA
;
A
#
# COMPACT_ATOMS: atom_id res chain seq x y z
N MET A 1 -2.33 -13.10 14.63
CA MET A 1 -3.50 -12.53 13.94
C MET A 1 -3.50 -13.05 12.51
N LYS A 2 -4.65 -13.35 11.90
CA LYS A 2 -4.68 -13.62 10.45
C LYS A 2 -4.47 -12.27 9.75
N ASN A 3 -3.48 -12.16 8.87
CA ASN A 3 -3.33 -10.99 8.01
C ASN A 3 -4.54 -10.95 7.08
N GLU A 4 -5.50 -10.07 7.38
CA GLU A 4 -6.73 -9.95 6.60
C GLU A 4 -6.38 -9.45 5.20
N THR A 5 -6.60 -10.32 4.21
CA THR A 5 -6.46 -9.99 2.80
C THR A 5 -7.72 -9.27 2.32
N GLY A 6 -7.53 -8.25 1.48
CA GLY A 6 -8.61 -7.47 0.90
C GLY A 6 -8.18 -6.77 -0.38
N SER A 7 -9.17 -6.25 -1.10
CA SER A 7 -8.90 -5.35 -2.22
C SER A 7 -8.84 -3.91 -1.74
N LEU A 8 -7.88 -3.15 -2.25
CA LEU A 8 -7.76 -1.73 -2.05
C LEU A 8 -8.98 -1.03 -2.68
N ARG A 9 -9.68 -0.22 -1.89
CA ARG A 9 -10.89 0.50 -2.31
C ARG A 9 -10.75 1.98 -2.01
N ARG A 10 -11.20 2.81 -2.94
CA ARG A 10 -11.35 4.24 -2.69
C ARG A 10 -12.68 4.51 -1.99
N GLY A 11 -12.69 5.46 -1.07
CA GLY A 11 -13.88 5.86 -0.33
C GLY A 11 -13.74 7.27 0.25
N ILE A 12 -14.61 7.60 1.20
CA ILE A 12 -14.59 8.89 1.89
C ILE A 12 -14.49 8.65 3.40
N ALA A 13 -13.56 9.36 4.06
CA ALA A 13 -13.45 9.41 5.50
C ALA A 13 -13.20 10.84 5.97
N ARG A 14 -13.84 11.24 7.07
CA ARG A 14 -13.65 12.56 7.71
C ARG A 14 -13.78 13.76 6.74
N GLY A 15 -14.64 13.62 5.72
CA GLY A 15 -14.90 14.67 4.73
C GLY A 15 -13.91 14.75 3.56
N GLY A 16 -12.99 13.80 3.42
CA GLY A 16 -12.03 13.75 2.31
C GLY A 16 -11.88 12.35 1.70
N GLU A 17 -11.17 12.28 0.58
CA GLU A 17 -10.83 11.00 -0.06
C GLU A 17 -9.96 10.14 0.88
N ALA A 18 -10.30 8.87 0.98
CA ALA A 18 -9.58 7.90 1.79
C ALA A 18 -9.47 6.56 1.07
N TRP A 19 -8.47 5.79 1.45
CA TRP A 19 -8.24 4.44 0.93
C TRP A 19 -8.48 3.41 2.01
N PHE A 20 -9.09 2.31 1.62
CA PHE A 20 -9.53 1.27 2.52
C PHE A 20 -9.01 -0.08 2.06
N LEU A 21 -8.64 -0.90 3.03
CA LEU A 21 -8.44 -2.33 2.86
C LEU A 21 -9.56 -3.04 3.60
N ASN A 22 -10.45 -3.70 2.86
CA ASN A 22 -11.75 -4.11 3.39
C ASN A 22 -12.46 -2.92 4.06
N ASP A 23 -12.71 -2.99 5.37
CA ASP A 23 -13.43 -1.94 6.11
C ASP A 23 -12.49 -1.05 6.94
N ARG A 24 -11.17 -1.28 6.84
CA ARG A 24 -10.15 -0.50 7.54
C ARG A 24 -9.60 0.60 6.65
N SER A 25 -9.61 1.84 7.14
CA SER A 25 -8.92 2.95 6.50
C SER A 25 -7.40 2.77 6.59
N LEU A 26 -6.72 2.92 5.45
CA LEU A 26 -5.28 3.01 5.35
C LEU A 26 -4.81 4.45 5.48
N HIS A 27 -3.61 4.62 6.02
CA HIS A 27 -2.96 5.91 6.23
C HIS A 27 -1.53 5.85 5.71
N GLY A 28 -1.00 7.01 5.31
CA GLY A 28 0.41 7.12 4.93
C GLY A 28 1.30 6.62 6.06
N GLY A 29 2.25 5.74 5.72
CA GLY A 29 3.13 5.07 6.67
C GLY A 29 2.72 3.66 7.06
N ASP A 30 1.50 3.21 6.74
CA ASP A 30 1.05 1.85 7.05
C ASP A 30 1.95 0.81 6.34
N ILE A 31 2.38 -0.22 7.08
CA ILE A 31 3.11 -1.36 6.51
C ILE A 31 2.10 -2.38 6.01
N VAL A 32 2.24 -2.72 4.73
CA VAL A 32 1.30 -3.57 4.00
C VAL A 32 2.06 -4.56 3.13
N GLU A 33 1.39 -5.63 2.76
CA GLU A 33 1.87 -6.59 1.78
C GLU A 33 1.01 -6.51 0.53
N LEU A 34 1.65 -6.32 -0.63
CA LEU A 34 1.00 -6.31 -1.94
C LEU A 34 1.12 -7.69 -2.59
N CYS A 35 0.00 -8.21 -3.11
CA CYS A 35 -0.02 -9.45 -3.87
C CYS A 35 0.52 -9.23 -5.29
N CYS A 36 1.58 -9.95 -5.63
CA CYS A 36 2.21 -10.01 -6.94
C CYS A 36 2.14 -11.46 -7.47
N SER A 37 2.42 -11.66 -8.76
CA SER A 37 2.37 -13.00 -9.40
C SER A 37 3.23 -14.06 -8.70
N GLY A 38 4.31 -13.65 -8.03
CA GLY A 38 5.24 -14.53 -7.30
C GLY A 38 5.02 -14.59 -5.79
N GLY A 39 4.00 -13.92 -5.23
CA GLY A 39 3.75 -13.88 -3.79
C GLY A 39 3.52 -12.49 -3.25
N TRP A 40 3.81 -12.29 -1.96
CA TRP A 40 3.56 -11.04 -1.25
C TRP A 40 4.85 -10.24 -1.11
N ILE A 41 4.78 -8.94 -1.42
CA ILE A 41 5.88 -8.00 -1.19
C ILE A 41 5.47 -7.07 -0.05
N THR A 42 6.26 -7.04 1.03
CA THR A 42 6.08 -6.09 2.12
C THR A 42 6.62 -4.72 1.73
N GLY A 43 5.89 -3.67 2.07
CA GLY A 43 6.30 -2.30 1.84
C GLY A 43 5.41 -1.32 2.60
N ARG A 44 5.52 -0.05 2.24
CA ARG A 44 4.83 1.06 2.89
C ARG A 44 3.79 1.64 1.96
N PHE A 45 2.58 1.81 2.47
CA PHE A 45 1.50 2.54 1.82
C PHE A 45 1.68 4.04 2.06
N GLU A 46 1.58 4.84 1.00
CA GLU A 46 1.58 6.30 1.08
C GLU A 46 0.43 6.86 0.27
N HIS A 47 -0.20 7.92 0.78
CA HIS A 47 -1.25 8.63 0.07
C HIS A 47 -1.18 10.11 0.45
N ASP A 48 -1.00 10.97 -0.55
CA ASP A 48 -1.11 12.41 -0.35
C ASP A 48 -2.57 12.83 -0.48
N VAL A 49 -3.22 13.01 0.68
CA VAL A 49 -4.64 13.36 0.83
C VAL A 49 -5.00 14.66 0.10
N GLY A 50 -4.02 15.52 -0.22
CA GLY A 50 -4.26 16.81 -0.87
C GLY A 50 -4.33 16.79 -2.40
N THR A 51 -3.83 15.74 -3.06
CA THR A 51 -3.64 15.76 -4.53
C THR A 51 -4.64 14.90 -5.30
N GLY A 52 -5.47 14.09 -4.62
CA GLY A 52 -6.45 13.20 -5.25
C GLY A 52 -5.82 12.12 -6.15
N GLY A 53 -4.54 11.82 -5.92
CA GLY A 53 -3.78 10.84 -6.69
C GLY A 53 -3.95 9.42 -6.17
N ALA A 54 -3.69 8.43 -7.04
CA ALA A 54 -3.58 7.04 -6.61
C ALA A 54 -2.50 6.90 -5.52
N PRO A 55 -2.71 6.05 -4.50
CA PRO A 55 -1.73 5.85 -3.45
C PRO A 55 -0.50 5.17 -4.02
N THR A 56 0.62 5.29 -3.34
CA THR A 56 1.90 4.75 -3.77
C THR A 56 2.36 3.67 -2.80
N PHE A 57 2.80 2.55 -3.35
CA PHE A 57 3.46 1.50 -2.59
C PHE A 57 4.98 1.63 -2.73
N PHE A 58 5.66 1.82 -1.61
CA PHE A 58 7.12 1.91 -1.54
C PHE A 58 7.71 0.62 -0.98
N PHE A 59 8.73 0.08 -1.64
CA PHE A 59 9.50 -1.06 -1.14
C PHE A 59 10.98 -0.90 -1.48
N SER A 60 11.83 -1.60 -0.75
CA SER A 60 13.29 -1.56 -0.95
C SER A 60 13.80 -2.88 -1.49
N ILE A 61 14.77 -2.81 -2.39
CA ILE A 61 15.58 -3.95 -2.84
C ILE A 61 16.97 -3.78 -2.24
N GLU A 62 17.38 -4.76 -1.43
CA GLU A 62 18.77 -4.84 -0.97
C GLU A 62 19.68 -5.23 -2.13
N LEU A 63 20.75 -4.48 -2.28
CA LEU A 63 21.78 -4.70 -3.29
C LEU A 63 23.07 -5.10 -2.57
N GLY A 64 23.94 -5.83 -3.27
CA GLY A 64 25.27 -6.16 -2.76
C GLY A 64 26.05 -4.92 -2.31
N GLU A 65 26.96 -5.12 -1.36
CA GLU A 65 27.76 -4.08 -0.70
C GLU A 65 26.94 -3.13 0.19
N GLY A 66 25.86 -3.62 0.82
CA GLY A 66 25.07 -2.85 1.78
C GLY A 66 24.29 -1.68 1.19
N ARG A 67 24.08 -1.67 -0.13
CA ARG A 67 23.32 -0.64 -0.83
C ARG A 67 21.84 -0.99 -0.86
N VAL A 68 20.99 0.02 -0.98
CA VAL A 68 19.54 -0.15 -1.07
C VAL A 68 19.01 0.66 -2.23
N ALA A 69 18.20 0.03 -3.08
CA ALA A 69 17.41 0.73 -4.08
C ALA A 69 15.95 0.83 -3.62
N GLN A 70 15.42 2.05 -3.55
CA GLN A 70 14.00 2.27 -3.28
C GLN A 70 13.22 2.20 -4.59
N MET A 71 12.15 1.43 -4.59
CA MET A 71 11.20 1.31 -5.69
C MET A 71 9.84 1.83 -5.24
N SER A 72 9.06 2.32 -6.20
CA SER A 72 7.69 2.76 -5.96
C SER A 72 6.79 2.41 -7.14
N ILE A 73 5.56 2.03 -6.84
CA ILE A 73 4.52 1.86 -7.85
C ILE A 73 3.24 2.54 -7.39
N SER A 74 2.50 3.12 -8.34
CA SER A 74 1.14 3.57 -8.07
C SER A 74 0.24 2.35 -7.86
N LEU A 75 -0.52 2.35 -6.79
CA LEU A 75 -1.47 1.31 -6.45
C LEU A 75 -2.80 1.59 -7.16
N PRO A 76 -3.25 0.73 -8.08
CA PRO A 76 -4.57 0.86 -8.67
C PRO A 76 -5.66 0.46 -7.67
N GLU A 77 -6.83 1.07 -7.80
CA GLU A 77 -8.03 0.57 -7.12
C GLU A 77 -8.27 -0.91 -7.51
N GLY A 78 -8.61 -1.73 -6.52
CA GLY A 78 -8.77 -3.18 -6.67
C GLY A 78 -7.52 -4.01 -6.39
N ALA A 79 -6.35 -3.39 -6.18
CA ALA A 79 -5.11 -4.11 -5.83
C ALA A 79 -5.31 -5.01 -4.60
N LEU A 80 -4.89 -6.28 -4.69
CA LEU A 80 -5.03 -7.23 -3.59
C LEU A 80 -3.89 -7.06 -2.59
N MET A 81 -4.24 -6.77 -1.34
CA MET A 81 -3.29 -6.40 -0.28
C MET A 81 -3.67 -7.09 1.04
N ARG A 82 -2.74 -7.10 1.99
CA ARG A 82 -3.01 -7.43 3.40
C ARG A 82 -2.16 -6.56 4.31
N LEU A 83 -2.56 -6.44 5.57
CA LEU A 83 -1.74 -5.78 6.58
C LEU A 83 -0.54 -6.68 6.94
N ALA A 84 0.62 -6.09 7.18
CA ALA A 84 1.81 -6.79 7.65
C ALA A 84 1.80 -7.00 9.17
#